data_AF-A0A5P8WCM2-F1
#
_entry.id   AF-A0A5P8WCM2-F1
#
_cell.length_a   1.000
_cell.length_b   1.000
_cell.length_c   1.000
_cell.angle_alpha   90.00
_cell.angle_beta   90.00
_cell.angle_gamma   90.00
#
_symmetry.space_group_name_H-M   'P 1'
#
loop_
_entity.id
_entity.type
_entity.pdbx_description
1 polymer ?
#
loop_
_entity_poly.entity_id
_entity_poly.type
_entity_poly.pdbx_seq_one_letter_code
_entity_poly.pdbx_strand_id
1 'polypeptide(L)'
;MNFNQLFVPPSERDRYQGMLNAPVILVEYGNYQCPQFREMHQLIQAIGQDFNSGLTEKNSICVVFRHFIEHSIYPQAQKAAEGSSRDRIGTLKK
;
A
#
# COMPACT_ATOMS: atom_id res chain seq x y z
N MET A 1 -19.18 -18.74 3.52
CA MET A 1 -17.93 -17.96 3.66
C MET A 1 -18.11 -16.67 2.88
N ASN A 2 -17.85 -15.51 3.49
CA ASN A 2 -17.90 -14.23 2.78
C ASN A 2 -16.55 -14.02 2.08
N PHE A 3 -16.51 -14.18 0.75
CA PHE A 3 -15.26 -14.11 -0.02
C PHE A 3 -14.74 -12.69 -0.25
N ASN A 4 -15.48 -11.67 0.20
CA ASN A 4 -15.11 -10.27 0.06
C ASN A 4 -14.31 -9.73 1.28
N GLN A 5 -13.90 -10.61 2.19
CA GLN A 5 -13.14 -10.23 3.38
C GLN A 5 -11.75 -10.88 3.36
N LEU A 6 -10.73 -10.04 3.51
CA LEU A 6 -9.35 -10.50 3.72
C LEU A 6 -9.22 -11.12 5.11
N PHE A 7 -8.39 -12.16 5.23
CA PHE A 7 -8.08 -12.78 6.52
C PHE A 7 -7.48 -11.78 7.52
N VAL A 8 -6.64 -10.87 7.03
CA VAL A 8 -6.16 -9.71 7.78
C VAL A 8 -6.80 -8.45 7.17
N PRO A 9 -7.71 -7.78 7.88
CA PRO A 9 -8.33 -6.56 7.37
C PRO A 9 -7.30 -5.43 7.22
N PRO A 10 -7.49 -4.49 6.29
CA PRO A 10 -6.71 -3.26 6.20
C PRO A 10 -6.75 -2.47 7.51
N SER A 11 -5.61 -1.90 7.92
CA SER A 11 -5.49 -1.15 9.17
C SER A 11 -4.54 0.03 9.03
N GLU A 12 -4.50 0.90 10.05
CA GLU A 12 -3.58 2.05 10.12
C GLU A 12 -2.09 1.66 10.08
N ARG A 13 -1.76 0.38 10.27
CA ARG A 13 -0.40 -0.15 10.16
C ARG A 13 0.03 -0.37 8.72
N ASP A 14 -0.93 -0.46 7.80
CA ASP A 14 -0.64 -0.62 6.38
C ASP A 14 -0.24 0.72 5.75
N ARG A 15 0.51 0.68 4.65
CA ARG A 15 0.72 1.87 3.83
C ARG A 15 -0.46 2.03 2.90
N TYR A 16 -1.20 3.12 3.05
CA TYR A 16 -2.38 3.37 2.25
C TYR A 16 -2.49 4.81 1.75
N GLN A 17 -3.26 4.99 0.69
CA GLN A 17 -3.63 6.27 0.10
C GLN A 17 -5.15 6.32 -0.06
N GLY A 18 -5.78 7.31 0.58
CA GLY A 18 -7.25 7.39 0.72
C GLY A 18 -7.69 7.26 2.17
N MET A 19 -8.94 6.86 2.40
CA MET A 19 -9.47 6.63 3.75
C MET A 19 -9.81 5.16 3.94
N LEU A 20 -9.41 4.56 5.07
CA LEU A 20 -9.67 3.14 5.37
C LEU A 20 -11.16 2.79 5.51
N ASN A 21 -12.05 3.78 5.61
CA ASN A 21 -13.50 3.60 5.58
C ASN A 21 -14.11 3.84 4.18
N ALA A 22 -13.29 3.97 3.14
CA ALA A 22 -13.75 4.10 1.76
C ALA A 22 -14.61 2.88 1.37
N PRO A 23 -15.62 3.06 0.51
CA PRO A 23 -16.49 1.98 0.09
C PRO A 23 -15.74 0.88 -0.68
N VAL A 24 -14.62 1.23 -1.32
CA VAL A 24 -13.73 0.28 -1.99
C VAL A 24 -12.34 0.36 -1.40
N ILE A 25 -11.80 -0.78 -0.98
CA ILE A 25 -10.41 -0.92 -0.54
C ILE A 25 -9.68 -1.89 -1.47
N LEU A 26 -8.68 -1.39 -2.19
CA LEU A 26 -7.80 -2.18 -3.05
C LEU A 26 -6.54 -2.52 -2.28
N VAL A 27 -6.27 -3.82 -2.06
CA VAL A 27 -5.04 -4.28 -1.41
C VAL A 27 -4.10 -4.88 -2.44
N GLU A 28 -2.98 -4.22 -2.67
CA GLU A 28 -1.89 -4.66 -3.54
C GLU A 28 -0.82 -5.39 -2.72
N TYR A 29 -0.48 -6.62 -3.13
CA TYR A 29 0.65 -7.36 -2.59
C TYR A 29 1.81 -7.29 -3.58
N GLY A 30 2.94 -6.72 -3.17
CA GLY A 30 4.06 -6.51 -4.08
C GLY A 30 5.41 -6.38 -3.40
N ASN A 31 6.47 -6.38 -4.21
CA ASN A 31 7.85 -6.23 -3.76
C ASN A 31 8.50 -4.99 -4.38
N TYR A 32 8.79 -3.96 -3.57
CA TYR A 32 9.46 -2.73 -4.01
C TYR A 32 10.85 -2.92 -4.63
N GLN A 33 11.48 -4.08 -4.41
CA GLN A 33 12.78 -4.40 -4.98
C GLN A 33 12.70 -4.80 -6.46
N CYS A 34 11.51 -5.15 -6.95
CA CYS A 34 11.31 -5.45 -8.36
C CYS A 34 10.84 -4.19 -9.11
N PRO A 35 11.57 -3.73 -10.15
CA PRO A 35 11.22 -2.51 -10.90
C PRO A 35 9.80 -2.53 -11.47
N GLN A 36 9.36 -3.69 -11.95
CA GLN A 36 8.04 -3.88 -12.56
C GLN A 36 6.91 -3.61 -11.56
N PHE A 37 7.06 -4.04 -10.30
CA PHE A 37 6.08 -3.77 -9.26
C PHE A 37 6.05 -2.29 -8.87
N ARG A 38 7.17 -1.59 -8.98
CA ARG A 38 7.21 -0.14 -8.72
C ARG A 38 6.40 0.63 -9.76
N GLU A 39 6.58 0.31 -11.04
CA GLU A 39 5.83 0.93 -12.13
C GLU A 39 4.33 0.63 -12.01
N MET A 40 3.99 -0.63 -11.71
CA MET A 40 2.60 -1.04 -11.47
C MET A 40 1.97 -0.27 -10.29
N HIS A 41 2.69 -0.14 -9.18
CA HIS A 41 2.21 0.59 -8.01
C HIS A 41 1.93 2.07 -8.33
N GLN A 42 2.82 2.72 -9.09
CA GLN A 42 2.62 4.10 -9.53
C GLN A 42 1.38 4.25 -10.41
N LEU A 43 1.15 3.31 -11.33
CA LEU A 43 -0.04 3.31 -12.18
C LEU A 43 -1.32 3.11 -11.35
N ILE A 44 -1.32 2.20 -10.39
CA ILE A 44 -2.46 1.96 -9.49
C ILE A 44 -2.76 3.21 -8.66
N GLN A 45 -1.74 3.90 -8.15
CA GLN A 45 -1.93 5.16 -7.43
C GLN A 45 -2.54 6.24 -8.34
N ALA A 46 -2.08 6.38 -9.58
CA ALA A 46 -2.62 7.35 -10.53
C ALA A 46 -4.10 7.10 -10.80
N ILE A 47 -4.48 5.84 -11.07
CA ILE A 47 -5.88 5.44 -11.24
C ILE A 47 -6.68 5.76 -9.98
N GLY A 48 -6.15 5.45 -8.79
CA GLY A 48 -6.81 5.78 -7.52
C GLY A 48 -7.01 7.29 -7.31
N GLN A 49 -6.10 8.13 -7.79
CA GLN A 49 -6.26 9.59 -7.77
C GLN A 49 -7.33 10.07 -8.75
N ASP A 50 -7.36 9.53 -9.97
CA ASP A 50 -8.38 9.85 -10.98
C ASP A 50 -9.78 9.47 -10.50
N PHE A 51 -9.93 8.31 -9.86
CA PHE A 51 -11.19 7.89 -9.25
C PHE A 51 -11.65 8.84 -8.13
N ASN A 52 -10.72 9.36 -7.34
CA ASN A 52 -11.04 10.29 -6.26
C ASN A 52 -11.25 11.74 -6.72
N SER A 53 -10.85 12.09 -7.95
CA SER A 53 -11.04 13.43 -8.52
C SER A 53 -12.28 13.55 -9.40
N GLY A 54 -12.71 12.47 -10.06
CA GLY A 54 -13.84 12.46 -11.00
C GLY A 54 -15.20 12.02 -10.43
N LEU A 55 -15.25 11.44 -9.21
CA LEU A 55 -16.49 10.99 -8.59
C LEU A 55 -17.09 12.05 -7.64
N THR A 56 -18.42 12.13 -7.61
CA THR A 56 -19.20 13.03 -6.74
C THR A 56 -18.91 12.80 -5.24
N GLU A 57 -18.47 11.59 -4.90
CA GLU A 57 -18.08 11.16 -3.56
C GLU A 57 -16.53 11.19 -3.46
N LYS A 58 -15.99 12.25 -2.87
CA LYS A 58 -14.56 12.34 -2.53
C LYS A 58 -14.21 11.16 -1.60
N ASN A 59 -13.06 10.50 -1.81
CA ASN A 59 -12.60 9.32 -1.03
C ASN A 59 -13.34 8.00 -1.31
N SER A 60 -13.74 7.76 -2.56
CA SER A 60 -14.38 6.52 -3.00
C SER A 60 -13.48 5.28 -2.98
N ILE A 61 -12.15 5.45 -3.07
CA ILE A 61 -11.20 4.33 -3.09
C ILE A 61 -10.03 4.56 -2.13
N CYS A 62 -9.66 3.49 -1.41
CA CYS A 62 -8.44 3.39 -0.63
C CYS A 62 -7.52 2.35 -1.23
N VAL A 63 -6.30 2.74 -1.58
CA VAL A 63 -5.27 1.81 -2.07
C VAL A 63 -4.34 1.49 -0.92
N VAL A 64 -4.15 0.21 -0.63
CA VAL A 64 -3.34 -0.31 0.46
C VAL A 64 -2.23 -1.17 -0.15
N PHE A 65 -0.98 -0.90 0.21
CA PHE A 65 0.16 -1.70 -0.22
C PHE A 65 0.69 -2.56 0.92
N ARG A 66 0.80 -3.87 0.68
CA ARG A 66 1.41 -4.84 1.59
C ARG A 66 2.62 -5.46 0.92
N HIS A 67 3.73 -5.42 1.65
CA HIS A 67 4.96 -5.98 1.12
C HIS A 67 4.88 -7.52 1.14
N PHE A 68 5.08 -8.13 -0.03
CA PHE A 68 5.19 -9.56 -0.16
C PHE A 68 6.68 -9.93 -0.17
N ILE A 69 7.16 -10.46 0.96
CA ILE A 69 8.52 -10.98 1.08
C ILE A 69 8.51 -12.42 0.58
N GLU A 70 9.00 -12.63 -0.64
CA GLU A 70 9.31 -13.97 -1.10
C GLU A 70 10.64 -14.40 -0.48
N HIS A 71 10.55 -15.07 0.68
CA HIS A 71 11.71 -15.50 1.48
C HIS A 71 12.68 -16.41 0.72
N SER A 72 12.26 -17.02 -0.39
CA SER A 72 13.06 -17.96 -1.19
C SER A 72 14.00 -17.29 -2.20
N ILE A 73 13.76 -16.04 -2.62
CA ILE A 73 14.42 -15.45 -3.81
C ILE A 73 15.23 -14.19 -3.47
N TYR A 74 14.88 -13.44 -2.42
CA TYR A 74 15.52 -12.16 -2.10
C TYR A 74 15.95 -12.05 -0.62
N PRO A 75 17.20 -12.43 -0.27
CA PRO A 75 17.73 -12.35 1.09
C PRO A 75 17.72 -10.93 1.69
N GLN A 76 17.66 -9.90 0.84
CA GLN A 76 17.66 -8.48 1.23
C GLN A 76 16.25 -7.88 1.34
N ALA A 77 15.18 -8.61 0.99
CA ALA A 77 13.81 -8.08 1.01
C ALA A 77 13.34 -7.69 2.41
N GLN A 78 13.72 -8.46 3.42
CA GLN A 78 13.42 -8.14 4.82
C GLN A 78 14.04 -6.82 5.28
N LYS A 79 15.30 -6.55 4.91
CA LYS A 79 15.98 -5.29 5.27
C LYS A 79 15.35 -4.07 4.59
N ALA A 80 14.87 -4.23 3.35
CA ALA A 80 14.17 -3.16 2.65
C ALA A 80 12.77 -2.91 3.23
N ALA A 81 12.07 -3.96 3.65
CA ALA A 81 10.81 -3.84 4.38
C ALA A 81 11.02 -3.07 5.70
N GLU A 82 12.03 -3.45 6.48
CA GLU A 82 12.40 -2.80 7.75
C GLU A 82 12.86 -1.34 7.57
N GLY A 83 13.66 -1.06 6.54
CA GLY A 83 14.09 0.31 6.20
C GLY A 83 12.93 1.20 5.80
N SER A 84 12.00 0.68 4.99
CA SER A 84 10.82 1.44 4.57
C SER A 84 9.81 1.68 5.70
N SER A 85 9.81 0.85 6.75
CA SER A 85 9.09 1.12 8.00
C SER A 85 9.79 2.12 8.94
N ARG A 86 11.06 2.49 8.68
CA ARG A 86 11.86 3.37 9.56
C ARG A 86 11.83 4.86 9.21
N ASP A 87 11.21 5.28 8.10
CA ASP A 87 11.12 6.70 7.69
C ASP A 87 10.14 7.55 8.53
N ARG A 88 9.94 7.18 9.81
CA ARG A 88 9.32 8.07 10.80
C ARG A 88 9.99 7.94 12.17
N ILE A 89 11.24 8.39 12.33
CA ILE A 89 11.69 8.90 13.64
C ILE A 89 12.69 10.05 13.47
N GLY A 90 12.18 11.29 13.55
CA GLY A 90 12.83 12.42 14.22
C GLY A 90 14.09 13.07 13.61
N THR A 91 13.92 14.25 13.01
CA THR A 91 14.89 15.35 13.16
C THR A 91 14.14 16.59 13.65
N LEU A 92 13.87 16.63 14.95
CA LEU A 92 13.78 17.86 15.74
C LEU A 92 14.93 17.79 16.75
N LYS A 93 16.02 18.50 16.46
CA LYS A 93 17.15 18.98 17.30
C LYS A 93 18.13 19.60 16.29
N LYS A 94 18.50 20.86 16.30
CA LYS A 94 18.60 21.91 17.32
C LYS A 94 18.23 23.25 16.70
#